data_AF-A0A964ZLI4-F1
#
_entry.id   AF-A0A964ZLI4-F1
#
_cell.length_a   1.000
_cell.length_b   1.000
_cell.length_c   1.000
_cell.angle_alpha   90.00
_cell.angle_beta   90.00
_cell.angle_gamma   90.00
#
_symmetry.space_group_name_H-M   'P 1'
#
loop_
_entity.id
_entity.type
_entity.pdbx_description
1 polymer ?
#
loop_
_entity_poly.entity_id
_entity_poly.type
_entity_poly.pdbx_seq_one_letter_code
_entity_poly.pdbx_strand_id
1 'polypeptide(L)'
;MPRYLSDAQVAAFRRDGFLVVPDFVSEEHCLALRERAMQLAEQHVPSPEQATIFTADGKPLHAGDDYFLSSGEAIRCFFEKDAFDSDGRLRGDAHLCLNKLGHAMHDLDPIFDSFSRTPQLAAVAHDIGMVEPLLLQS
;
A
#
# COMPACT_ATOMS: atom_id res chain seq x y z
N MET A 1 15.65 13.87 -18.20
CA MET A 1 16.35 13.02 -17.22
C MET A 1 17.04 11.89 -17.96
N PRO A 2 18.22 11.40 -17.52
CA PRO A 2 18.79 10.19 -18.08
C PRO A 2 17.81 9.02 -17.90
N ARG A 3 17.74 8.13 -18.90
CA ARG A 3 16.87 6.96 -18.91
C ARG A 3 17.32 5.96 -17.84
N TYR A 4 16.38 5.45 -17.05
CA TYR A 4 16.60 4.41 -16.07
C TYR A 4 16.36 3.02 -16.67
N LEU A 5 15.29 2.86 -17.46
CA LEU A 5 14.95 1.63 -18.17
C LEU A 5 15.60 1.58 -19.56
N SER A 6 16.05 0.38 -19.93
CA SER A 6 16.48 0.10 -21.31
C SER A 6 15.31 0.07 -22.29
N ASP A 7 15.59 0.27 -23.58
CA ASP A 7 14.56 0.17 -24.64
C ASP A 7 13.88 -1.22 -24.65
N ALA A 8 14.63 -2.28 -24.34
CA ALA A 8 14.10 -3.63 -24.24
C ALA A 8 13.11 -3.78 -23.07
N GLN A 9 13.42 -3.18 -21.91
CA GLN A 9 12.53 -3.18 -20.74
C GLN A 9 11.26 -2.36 -21.01
N VAL A 10 11.38 -1.19 -21.66
CA VAL A 10 10.22 -0.38 -22.06
C VAL A 10 9.35 -1.14 -23.06
N ALA A 11 9.95 -1.84 -24.04
CA ALA A 11 9.22 -2.67 -24.99
C ALA A 11 8.52 -3.86 -24.30
N ALA A 12 9.17 -4.50 -23.32
CA ALA A 12 8.57 -5.57 -22.53
C ALA A 12 7.37 -5.08 -21.72
N PHE A 13 7.49 -3.93 -21.02
CA PHE A 13 6.37 -3.32 -20.30
C PHE A 13 5.16 -3.06 -21.21
N ARG A 14 5.39 -2.50 -22.41
CA ARG A 14 4.31 -2.23 -23.38
C ARG A 14 3.65 -3.49 -23.93
N ARG A 15 4.40 -4.58 -24.08
CA ARG A 15 3.89 -5.85 -24.60
C ARG A 15 3.12 -6.63 -23.52
N ASP A 16 3.68 -6.69 -22.31
CA ASP A 16 3.24 -7.61 -21.27
C ASP A 16 2.28 -6.94 -20.27
N GLY A 17 2.25 -5.60 -20.21
CA GLY A 17 1.46 -4.83 -19.25
C GLY A 17 2.09 -4.71 -17.87
N PHE A 18 3.25 -5.33 -17.65
CA PHE A 18 4.05 -5.23 -16.42
C PHE A 18 5.54 -5.39 -16.73
N LEU A 19 6.39 -5.06 -15.76
CA LEU A 19 7.84 -5.24 -15.85
C LEU A 19 8.41 -5.60 -14.48
N VAL A 20 9.31 -6.59 -14.44
CA VAL A 20 10.11 -6.89 -13.25
C VAL A 20 11.43 -6.14 -13.33
N VAL A 21 11.72 -5.35 -12.30
CA VAL A 21 13.00 -4.65 -12.14
C VAL A 21 13.67 -5.21 -10.87
N PRO A 22 14.64 -6.14 -11.01
CA PRO A 22 15.32 -6.72 -9.87
C PRO A 22 16.11 -5.66 -9.12
N ASP A 23 16.21 -5.81 -7.79
CA ASP A 23 17.05 -4.97 -6.93
C ASP A 23 16.80 -3.46 -7.06
N PHE A 24 15.55 -3.08 -7.41
CA PHE A 24 15.17 -1.67 -7.61
C PHE A 24 15.26 -0.87 -6.31
N VAL A 25 14.90 -1.49 -5.18
CA VAL A 25 14.94 -0.91 -3.84
C VAL A 25 16.00 -1.65 -3.03
N SER A 26 16.83 -0.92 -2.29
CA SER A 26 17.83 -1.54 -1.42
C SER A 26 17.18 -2.30 -0.27
N GLU A 27 17.86 -3.35 0.21
CA GLU A 27 17.42 -4.13 1.36
C GLU A 27 17.17 -3.24 2.60
N GLU A 28 18.05 -2.26 2.84
CA GLU A 28 17.91 -1.29 3.92
C GLU A 28 16.58 -0.52 3.86
N HIS A 29 16.22 0.03 2.70
CA HIS A 29 14.95 0.74 2.53
C HIS A 29 13.75 -0.21 2.67
N CYS A 30 13.85 -1.44 2.15
CA CYS A 30 12.81 -2.46 2.33
C CYS A 30 12.58 -2.78 3.82
N LEU A 31 13.66 -2.91 4.61
CA LEU A 31 13.57 -3.15 6.05
C LEU A 31 12.95 -1.96 6.78
N ALA A 32 13.36 -0.73 6.44
CA ALA A 32 12.80 0.49 7.03
C ALA A 32 11.29 0.63 6.75
N LEU A 33 10.85 0.38 5.51
CA LEU A 33 9.44 0.37 5.13
C LEU A 33 8.65 -0.70 5.90
N ARG A 34 9.21 -1.90 6.03
CA ARG A 34 8.57 -3.01 6.76
C ARG A 34 8.42 -2.68 8.25
N GLU A 35 9.47 -2.19 8.88
CA GLU A 35 9.43 -1.79 10.29
C GLU A 35 8.42 -0.66 10.49
N ARG A 36 8.41 0.33 9.61
CA ARG A 36 7.47 1.44 9.73
C ARG A 36 6.02 1.01 9.52
N ALA A 37 5.76 0.10 8.58
CA ALA A 37 4.43 -0.45 8.36
C ALA A 37 3.89 -1.15 9.62
N MET A 38 4.74 -1.90 10.34
CA MET A 38 4.36 -2.56 11.59
C MET A 38 4.00 -1.55 12.69
N GLN A 39 4.81 -0.49 12.83
CA GLN A 39 4.52 0.59 13.78
C GLN A 39 3.20 1.29 13.46
N LEU A 40 2.95 1.60 12.18
CA LEU A 40 1.70 2.22 11.73
C LEU A 40 0.51 1.28 11.96
N ALA A 41 0.68 -0.03 11.73
CA ALA A 41 -0.35 -1.03 11.99
C ALA A 41 -0.74 -1.04 13.48
N GLU A 42 0.24 -1.07 14.38
CA GLU A 42 -0.02 -0.99 15.82
C GLU A 42 -0.67 0.33 16.24
N GLN A 43 -0.28 1.45 15.62
CA GLN A 43 -0.79 2.79 15.93
C GLN A 43 -2.22 3.01 15.45
N HIS A 44 -2.59 2.46 14.30
CA HIS A 44 -3.83 2.77 13.60
C HIS A 44 -4.84 1.62 13.58
N VAL A 45 -4.49 0.43 14.08
CA VAL A 45 -5.41 -0.70 14.13
C VAL A 45 -6.63 -0.33 15.00
N PRO A 46 -7.86 -0.38 14.46
CA PRO A 46 -9.05 -0.08 15.25
C PRO A 46 -9.37 -1.22 16.21
N SER A 47 -10.20 -0.93 17.22
CA SER A 47 -10.67 -2.00 18.11
C SER A 47 -11.50 -3.02 17.32
N PRO A 48 -11.60 -4.28 17.79
CA PRO A 48 -12.40 -5.32 17.15
C PRO A 48 -13.85 -4.90 16.86
N GLU A 49 -14.43 -4.07 17.73
CA GLU A 49 -15.80 -3.58 17.61
C GLU A 49 -15.97 -2.48 16.55
N GLN A 50 -14.86 -1.84 16.17
CA GLN A 50 -14.77 -0.80 15.14
C GLN A 50 -14.17 -1.34 13.83
N ALA A 51 -13.93 -2.66 13.77
CA ALA A 51 -13.27 -3.30 12.65
C ALA A 51 -14.10 -3.18 11.37
N THR A 52 -13.44 -2.76 10.29
CA THR A 52 -13.95 -2.89 8.93
C THR A 52 -13.30 -4.11 8.29
N ILE A 53 -14.13 -5.07 7.86
CA ILE A 53 -13.68 -6.30 7.20
C ILE A 53 -13.75 -6.08 5.69
N PHE A 54 -12.63 -6.28 4.99
CA PHE A 54 -12.62 -6.20 3.53
C PHE A 54 -13.11 -7.52 2.93
N THR A 55 -14.14 -7.48 2.08
CA THR A 55 -14.62 -8.64 1.33
C THR A 55 -14.46 -8.40 -0.19
N ALA A 56 -13.98 -9.42 -0.90
CA ALA A 56 -13.71 -9.32 -2.35
C ALA A 56 -14.98 -9.24 -3.22
N ASP A 57 -16.17 -9.38 -2.61
CA ASP A 57 -17.49 -9.28 -3.25
C ASP A 57 -18.15 -7.90 -3.08
N GLY A 58 -17.45 -6.93 -2.48
CA GLY A 58 -17.87 -5.52 -2.43
C GLY A 58 -19.03 -5.22 -1.49
N LYS A 59 -19.30 -6.09 -0.50
CA LYS A 59 -20.32 -5.87 0.53
C LYS A 59 -19.68 -5.81 1.92
N PRO A 60 -19.31 -4.63 2.41
CA PRO A 60 -18.80 -4.50 3.76
C PRO A 60 -19.86 -4.91 4.78
N LEU A 61 -19.57 -5.94 5.56
CA LEU A 61 -20.34 -6.32 6.72
C LEU A 61 -19.89 -5.38 7.87
N HIS A 62 -20.74 -4.41 8.22
CA HIS A 62 -20.55 -3.41 9.30
C HIS A 62 -19.68 -2.18 8.95
N ALA A 63 -20.24 -0.98 9.18
CA ALA A 63 -19.60 0.36 9.25
C ALA A 63 -18.58 0.76 8.14
N GLY A 64 -18.39 -0.07 7.12
CA GLY A 64 -17.18 -0.11 6.31
C GLY A 64 -17.17 0.79 5.09
N ASP A 65 -18.33 1.21 4.59
CA ASP A 65 -18.38 2.09 3.42
C ASP A 65 -17.78 3.46 3.73
N ASP A 66 -18.21 4.15 4.79
CA ASP A 66 -17.65 5.48 5.11
C ASP A 66 -16.19 5.41 5.58
N TYR A 67 -15.85 4.38 6.36
CA TYR A 67 -14.45 4.15 6.78
C TYR A 67 -13.54 3.80 5.60
N PHE A 68 -14.05 3.17 4.55
CA PHE A 68 -13.28 2.96 3.34
C PHE A 68 -13.29 4.20 2.43
N LEU A 69 -14.44 4.78 2.14
CA LEU A 69 -14.60 5.90 1.20
C LEU A 69 -13.87 7.16 1.67
N SER A 70 -13.80 7.41 2.98
CA SER A 70 -13.09 8.56 3.53
C SER A 70 -11.61 8.27 3.87
N SER A 71 -11.06 7.12 3.44
CA SER A 71 -9.68 6.73 3.73
C SER A 71 -8.63 7.28 2.75
N GLY A 72 -9.07 7.90 1.66
CA GLY A 72 -8.21 8.40 0.59
C GLY A 72 -7.17 9.43 1.04
N GLU A 73 -7.43 10.12 2.14
CA GLU A 73 -6.56 11.15 2.75
C GLU A 73 -6.10 10.75 4.17
N ALA A 74 -6.14 9.47 4.52
CA ALA A 74 -5.81 8.97 5.84
C ALA A 74 -4.92 7.72 5.80
N ILE A 75 -4.33 7.38 6.96
CA ILE A 75 -3.77 6.06 7.22
C ILE A 75 -4.79 5.27 8.04
N ARG A 76 -5.30 4.19 7.46
CA ARG A 76 -6.33 3.30 8.00
C ARG A 76 -5.93 1.85 7.81
N CYS A 77 -6.42 1.02 8.71
CA CYS A 77 -6.14 -0.41 8.75
C CYS A 77 -7.39 -1.19 8.37
N PHE A 78 -7.22 -2.22 7.53
CA PHE A 78 -8.31 -3.05 7.05
C PHE A 78 -8.02 -4.50 7.39
N PHE A 79 -8.95 -5.15 8.09
CA PHE A 79 -8.76 -6.54 8.55
C PHE A 79 -8.91 -7.54 7.39
N GLU A 80 -8.20 -8.66 7.52
CA GLU A 80 -8.43 -9.85 6.71
C GLU A 80 -9.88 -10.35 6.85
N LYS A 81 -10.41 -10.93 5.78
CA LYS A 81 -11.78 -11.51 5.79
C LYS A 81 -11.97 -12.56 6.89
N ASP A 82 -10.89 -13.29 7.22
CA ASP A 82 -10.89 -14.38 8.18
C ASP A 82 -10.21 -13.98 9.50
N ALA A 83 -10.00 -12.68 9.75
CA ALA A 83 -9.39 -12.15 10.97
C ALA A 83 -10.14 -12.55 12.25
N PHE A 84 -11.44 -12.79 12.12
CA PHE A 84 -12.34 -13.15 13.22
C PHE A 84 -12.69 -14.64 13.17
N ASP A 85 -12.86 -15.24 14.34
CA ASP A 85 -13.36 -16.61 14.49
C ASP A 85 -14.91 -16.67 14.44
N SER A 86 -15.48 -17.86 14.60
CA SER A 86 -16.93 -18.07 14.60
C SER A 86 -17.65 -17.36 15.76
N ASP A 87 -16.92 -17.01 16.81
CA ASP A 87 -17.45 -16.30 17.98
C ASP A 87 -17.27 -14.78 17.84
N GLY A 88 -16.73 -14.29 16.72
CA GLY A 88 -16.46 -12.88 16.46
C GLY A 88 -15.22 -12.34 17.19
N ARG A 89 -14.32 -13.20 17.65
CA ARG A 89 -13.06 -12.79 18.30
C ARG A 89 -11.91 -12.78 17.30
N LEU A 90 -10.96 -11.88 17.48
CA LEU A 90 -9.73 -11.89 16.68
C LEU A 90 -8.96 -13.19 16.91
N ARG A 91 -8.44 -13.76 15.82
CA ARG A 91 -7.63 -14.99 15.85
C ARG A 91 -6.20 -14.79 16.35
N GLY A 92 -5.76 -13.54 16.49
CA GLY A 92 -4.43 -13.17 16.96
C GLY A 92 -4.38 -11.68 17.28
N ASP A 93 -3.17 -11.15 17.42
CA ASP A 93 -2.97 -9.73 17.68
C ASP A 93 -3.54 -8.90 16.52
N ALA A 94 -4.29 -7.85 16.85
CA ALA A 94 -5.10 -7.11 15.88
C ALA A 94 -4.29 -6.59 14.69
N HIS A 95 -3.12 -6.01 14.94
CA HIS A 95 -2.23 -5.48 13.91
C HIS A 95 -1.64 -6.58 12.99
N LEU A 96 -1.61 -7.84 13.44
CA LEU A 96 -1.19 -9.00 12.65
C LEU A 96 -2.35 -9.64 11.87
N CYS A 97 -3.58 -9.23 12.12
CA CYS A 97 -4.78 -9.71 11.43
C CYS A 97 -5.22 -8.77 10.30
N LEU A 98 -4.38 -7.80 9.92
CA LEU A 98 -4.64 -6.84 8.87
C LEU A 98 -4.34 -7.42 7.48
N ASN A 99 -5.19 -7.11 6.51
CA ASN A 99 -4.95 -7.35 5.09
C ASN A 99 -4.08 -6.26 4.47
N LYS A 100 -4.36 -5.00 4.81
CA LYS A 100 -3.66 -3.84 4.27
C LYS A 100 -3.74 -2.62 5.17
N LEU A 101 -2.81 -1.70 4.91
CA LEU A 101 -2.86 -0.31 5.34
C LEU A 101 -3.03 0.57 4.11
N GLY A 102 -3.70 1.71 4.26
CA GLY A 102 -3.88 2.68 3.17
C GLY A 102 -4.69 3.90 3.63
N HIS A 103 -4.90 4.93 2.80
CA HIS A 103 -4.49 5.03 1.40
C HIS A 103 -3.54 6.22 1.13
N ALA A 104 -3.17 6.99 2.15
CA ALA A 104 -2.33 8.20 2.03
C ALA A 104 -1.00 8.11 2.79
N MET A 105 -0.45 6.90 2.98
CA MET A 105 0.85 6.71 3.65
C MET A 105 1.97 7.50 2.95
N HIS A 106 1.95 7.54 1.61
CA HIS A 106 2.90 8.30 0.79
C HIS A 106 2.88 9.82 1.01
N ASP A 107 1.83 10.37 1.62
CA ASP A 107 1.72 11.80 1.93
C ASP A 107 1.84 12.08 3.44
N LEU A 108 1.42 11.14 4.28
CA LEU A 108 1.28 11.34 5.73
C LEU A 108 2.40 10.75 6.57
N ASP A 109 3.15 9.77 6.04
CA ASP A 109 4.27 9.17 6.77
C ASP A 109 5.62 9.52 6.13
N PRO A 110 6.59 10.08 6.88
CA PRO A 110 7.88 10.51 6.32
C PRO A 110 8.70 9.42 5.64
N ILE A 111 8.61 8.15 6.09
CA ILE A 111 9.37 7.04 5.48
C ILE A 111 8.74 6.66 4.15
N PHE A 112 7.40 6.58 4.09
CA PHE A 112 6.68 6.27 2.86
C PHE A 112 6.71 7.44 1.86
N ASP A 113 6.69 8.69 2.32
CA ASP A 113 6.88 9.89 1.49
C ASP A 113 8.25 9.89 0.82
N SER A 114 9.31 9.73 1.63
CA SER A 114 10.68 9.70 1.11
C SER A 114 10.91 8.57 0.12
N PHE A 115 10.27 7.41 0.32
CA PHE A 115 10.34 6.29 -0.61
C PHE A 115 9.58 6.57 -1.92
N SER A 116 8.35 7.07 -1.82
CA SER A 116 7.45 7.26 -2.97
C SER A 116 7.91 8.36 -3.92
N ARG A 117 8.76 9.28 -3.44
CA ARG A 117 9.26 10.44 -4.19
C ARG A 117 10.73 10.31 -4.62
N THR A 118 11.25 9.08 -4.70
CA THR A 118 12.62 8.85 -5.15
C THR A 118 12.83 9.23 -6.63
N PRO A 119 14.02 9.75 -7.00
CA PRO A 119 14.35 10.02 -8.41
C PRO A 119 14.23 8.79 -9.31
N GLN A 120 14.46 7.60 -8.77
CA GLN A 120 14.36 6.32 -9.49
C GLN A 120 12.91 6.02 -9.90
N LEU A 121 11.94 6.17 -8.99
CA LEU A 121 10.52 6.01 -9.31
C LEU A 121 10.06 7.05 -10.35
N ALA A 122 10.49 8.30 -10.18
CA ALA A 122 10.19 9.36 -11.15
C ALA A 122 10.75 9.04 -12.55
N ALA A 123 11.98 8.52 -12.62
CA ALA A 123 12.60 8.13 -13.88
C ALA A 123 11.87 6.95 -14.54
N VAL A 124 11.46 5.93 -13.77
CA VAL A 124 10.65 4.80 -14.28
C VAL A 124 9.32 5.28 -14.85
N ALA A 125 8.59 6.14 -14.12
CA ALA A 125 7.33 6.71 -14.58
C ALA A 125 7.49 7.49 -15.90
N HIS A 126 8.53 8.31 -16.00
CA HIS A 126 8.86 9.03 -17.22
C HIS A 126 9.22 8.07 -18.38
N ASP A 127 10.02 7.04 -18.13
CA ASP A 127 10.47 6.11 -19.16
C ASP A 127 9.33 5.29 -19.79
N ILE A 128 8.28 4.99 -19.02
CA ILE A 128 7.06 4.35 -19.54
C ILE A 128 6.09 5.34 -20.20
N GLY A 129 6.38 6.65 -20.17
CA GLY A 129 5.67 7.69 -20.91
C GLY A 129 4.67 8.51 -20.09
N MET A 130 4.73 8.48 -18.75
CA MET A 130 3.94 9.39 -17.93
C MET A 130 4.48 10.82 -18.05
N VAL A 131 3.61 11.76 -18.41
CA VAL A 131 3.98 13.17 -18.61
C VAL A 131 4.07 13.91 -17.27
N GLU A 132 3.05 13.75 -16.44
CA GLU A 132 2.94 14.39 -15.13
C GLU A 132 2.50 13.33 -14.10
N PRO A 133 3.43 12.48 -13.63
CA PRO A 133 3.10 11.44 -12.66
C PRO A 133 2.75 12.06 -11.31
N LEU A 134 1.57 11.72 -10.79
CA LEU A 134 1.11 12.07 -9.45
C LEU A 134 0.88 10.79 -8.63
N LEU A 135 1.05 10.90 -7.31
CA LEU A 135 0.72 9.83 -6.37
C LEU A 135 -0.76 9.97 -5.99
N LEU A 136 -1.55 8.92 -6.26
CA LEU A 136 -2.99 8.90 -5.97
C LEU A 136 -3.34 8.05 -4.75
N GLN A 137 -2.52 7.04 -4.47
CA GLN A 137 -2.78 6.05 -3.42
C GLN A 137 -1.47 5.31 -3.07
N SER A 138 -1.33 4.96 -1.80
CA SER A 138 -0.34 4.00 -1.26
C SER A 138 -1.01 2.97 -0.37
#